data_AF-A0A1R3VPT1-F1
#
_entry.id   AF-A0A1R3VPT1-F1
#
_cell.length_a   1.000
_cell.length_b   1.000
_cell.length_c   1.000
_cell.angle_alpha   90.00
_cell.angle_beta   90.00
_cell.angle_gamma   90.00
#
_symmetry.space_group_name_H-M   'P 1'
#
loop_
_entity.id
_entity.type
_entity.pdbx_description
1 polymer ?
#
loop_
_entity_poly.entity_id
_entity_poly.type
_entity_poly.pdbx_seq_one_letter_code
_entity_poly.pdbx_strand_id
1 'polypeptide(L)'
;MNLDTSPLERAIQRLAEGWDRYQQDTNDLQIRDGLIQRFEFTYEISHKTLKRYLEATAANPQAIDAMVFADLIRTANEQGLLLGSWPNWRNYREMRSKTSHTYEESIALEVVDGIPAFLDEARHLFEQLQQRQS
;
A
#
# COMPACT_ATOMS: atom_id res chain seq x y z
N MET A 1 -0.25 22.54 -4.50
CA MET A 1 0.92 21.64 -4.45
C MET A 1 0.73 20.58 -5.53
N ASN A 2 1.74 20.24 -6.32
CA ASN A 2 1.62 19.22 -7.38
C ASN A 2 2.46 17.99 -7.00
N LEU A 3 1.83 17.04 -6.29
CA LEU A 3 2.47 15.78 -5.91
C LEU A 3 2.23 14.78 -7.05
N ASP A 4 3.29 14.35 -7.73
CA ASP A 4 3.15 13.31 -8.77
C ASP A 4 2.70 11.97 -8.15
N THR A 5 1.43 11.63 -8.38
CA THR A 5 0.79 10.38 -7.96
C THR A 5 0.79 9.32 -9.06
N SER A 6 1.32 9.60 -10.25
CA SER A 6 1.35 8.65 -11.36
C SER A 6 2.10 7.34 -11.05
N PRO A 7 3.14 7.30 -10.19
CA PRO A 7 3.74 6.04 -9.76
C PRO A 7 2.79 5.17 -8.94
N LEU A 8 1.97 5.78 -8.06
CA LEU A 8 1.00 5.06 -7.24
C LEU A 8 -0.13 4.50 -8.10
N GLU A 9 -0.67 5.29 -9.02
CA GLU A 9 -1.70 4.83 -9.97
C GLU A 9 -1.24 3.59 -10.74
N ARG A 10 -0.05 3.65 -11.36
CA ARG A 10 0.51 2.52 -12.12
C ARG A 10 0.75 1.29 -11.24
N ALA A 11 1.19 1.49 -10.00
CA ALA A 11 1.40 0.38 -9.06
C ALA A 11 0.08 -0.33 -8.73
N ILE A 12 -0.97 0.44 -8.42
CA ILE A 12 -2.33 -0.07 -8.16
C ILE A 12 -2.87 -0.83 -9.36
N GLN A 13 -2.75 -0.28 -10.56
CA GLN A 13 -3.20 -0.94 -11.80
C GLN A 13 -2.50 -2.29 -12.00
N ARG A 14 -1.18 -2.34 -11.79
CA ARG A 14 -0.43 -3.60 -11.88
C ARG A 14 -0.84 -4.59 -10.80
N LEU A 15 -1.04 -4.15 -9.56
CA LEU A 15 -1.51 -5.03 -8.48
C LEU A 15 -2.89 -5.62 -8.80
N ALA A 16 -3.82 -4.79 -9.27
CA ALA A 16 -5.14 -5.24 -9.71
C ALA A 16 -5.07 -6.27 -10.84
N GLU A 17 -4.31 -6.00 -11.90
CA GLU A 17 -4.10 -6.97 -12.99
C GLU A 17 -3.49 -8.29 -12.48
N GLY A 18 -2.56 -8.21 -11.52
CA GLY A 18 -1.94 -9.39 -10.92
C GLY A 18 -2.94 -10.22 -10.13
N TRP A 19 -3.81 -9.55 -9.38
CA TRP A 19 -4.88 -10.17 -8.61
C TRP A 19 -5.87 -10.88 -9.53
N ASP A 20 -6.36 -10.20 -10.57
CA ASP A 20 -7.31 -10.78 -11.53
C ASP A 20 -6.74 -12.03 -12.23
N ARG A 21 -5.44 -12.01 -12.57
CA ARG A 21 -4.76 -13.17 -13.18
C ARG A 21 -4.59 -14.32 -12.20
N TYR A 22 -4.23 -14.03 -10.94
CA TYR A 22 -4.12 -15.06 -9.91
C TYR A 22 -5.46 -15.77 -9.66
N GLN A 23 -6.57 -15.05 -9.71
CA GLN A 23 -7.90 -15.63 -9.53
C GLN A 23 -8.33 -16.58 -10.66
N GLN A 24 -7.70 -16.50 -11.84
CA GLN A 24 -8.00 -17.41 -12.96
C GLN A 24 -7.42 -18.81 -12.73
N ASP A 25 -6.25 -18.92 -12.09
CA ASP A 25 -5.65 -20.17 -11.65
C ASP A 25 -4.77 -19.93 -10.43
N THR A 26 -5.30 -20.27 -9.24
CA THR A 26 -4.60 -20.08 -7.97
C THR A 26 -3.43 -21.05 -7.77
N ASN A 27 -3.27 -22.06 -8.65
CA ASN A 27 -2.16 -23.01 -8.59
C ASN A 27 -0.95 -22.56 -9.44
N ASP A 28 -1.08 -21.51 -10.24
CA ASP A 28 0.04 -20.95 -10.99
C ASP A 28 0.99 -20.20 -10.05
N LEU A 29 2.04 -20.90 -9.60
CA LEU A 29 3.04 -20.37 -8.67
C LEU A 29 3.77 -19.15 -9.23
N GLN A 30 4.00 -19.09 -10.55
CA GLN A 30 4.69 -17.97 -11.17
C GLN A 30 3.83 -16.70 -11.14
N ILE A 31 2.51 -16.85 -11.29
CA ILE A 31 1.56 -15.75 -11.14
C ILE A 31 1.44 -15.33 -9.68
N ARG A 32 1.36 -16.28 -8.75
CA ARG A 32 1.34 -16.00 -7.30
C ARG A 32 2.57 -15.19 -6.87
N ASP A 33 3.76 -15.64 -7.24
CA ASP A 33 5.02 -14.98 -6.86
C ASP A 33 5.12 -13.58 -7.50
N GLY A 34 4.67 -13.44 -8.75
CA GLY A 34 4.54 -12.15 -9.42
C GLY A 34 3.55 -11.21 -8.73
N LEU A 35 2.43 -11.74 -8.24
CA LEU A 35 1.42 -10.99 -7.47
C LEU A 35 2.00 -10.48 -6.14
N ILE A 36 2.73 -11.32 -5.41
CA ILE A 36 3.42 -10.93 -4.16
C ILE A 36 4.43 -9.81 -4.41
N GLN A 37 5.22 -9.89 -5.49
CA GLN A 37 6.15 -8.83 -5.86
C GLN A 37 5.42 -7.51 -6.19
N ARG A 38 4.24 -7.60 -6.82
CA ARG A 38 3.38 -6.44 -7.10
C ARG A 38 2.81 -5.81 -5.84
N PHE A 39 2.44 -6.62 -4.86
CA PHE A 39 2.06 -6.13 -3.54
C PHE A 39 3.22 -5.36 -2.88
N GLU A 40 4.43 -5.94 -2.86
CA GLU A 40 5.58 -5.33 -2.19
C GLU A 40 5.89 -3.91 -2.70
N PHE A 41 6.03 -3.74 -4.02
CA PHE A 41 6.31 -2.41 -4.55
C PHE A 41 5.13 -1.45 -4.37
N THR A 42 3.89 -1.94 -4.39
CA THR A 42 2.70 -1.09 -4.22
C THR A 42 2.59 -0.58 -2.79
N TYR A 43 2.91 -1.42 -1.80
CA TYR A 43 3.05 -1.02 -0.40
C TYR A 43 4.11 0.08 -0.22
N GLU A 44 5.31 -0.12 -0.77
CA GLU A 44 6.39 0.87 -0.65
C GLU A 44 6.04 2.21 -1.31
N ILE A 45 5.41 2.18 -2.49
CA ILE A 45 4.97 3.38 -3.20
C ILE A 45 3.85 4.07 -2.42
N SER A 46 2.90 3.33 -1.86
CA SER A 46 1.78 3.89 -1.08
C SER A 46 2.30 4.62 0.16
N HIS A 47 3.17 3.98 0.94
CA HIS A 47 3.79 4.59 2.12
C HIS A 47 4.60 5.85 1.77
N LYS A 48 5.46 5.79 0.75
CA LYS A 48 6.27 6.95 0.32
C LYS A 48 5.40 8.09 -0.19
N THR A 49 4.34 7.79 -0.94
CA THR A 49 3.41 8.80 -1.46
C THR A 49 2.66 9.48 -0.33
N LEU A 50 2.14 8.70 0.62
CA LEU A 50 1.48 9.22 1.82
C LEU A 50 2.40 10.15 2.62
N LYS A 51 3.64 9.69 2.90
CA LYS A 51 4.60 10.49 3.67
C LYS A 51 4.91 11.82 2.98
N ARG A 52 5.20 11.78 1.68
CA ARG A 52 5.45 13.00 0.87
C ARG A 52 4.26 13.95 0.86
N TYR A 53 3.04 13.43 0.80
CA TYR A 53 1.84 14.26 0.89
C TYR A 53 1.73 14.97 2.24
N LEU A 54 1.93 14.23 3.34
CA LEU A 54 1.87 14.79 4.70
C LEU A 54 2.97 15.82 4.93
N GLU A 55 4.21 15.52 4.52
CA GLU A 55 5.34 16.47 4.59
C GLU A 55 5.03 17.77 3.89
N ALA A 56 4.44 17.69 2.70
CA ALA A 56 4.25 18.85 1.84
C ALA A 56 2.98 19.66 2.18
N THR A 57 2.10 19.15 3.04
CA THR A 57 0.90 19.83 3.54
C THR A 57 0.98 20.23 5.02
N ALA A 58 1.95 19.70 5.77
CA ALA A 58 2.16 20.05 7.16
C ALA A 58 2.73 21.48 7.33
N ALA A 59 2.31 22.15 8.41
CA ALA A 59 2.89 23.43 8.81
C ALA A 59 4.38 23.30 9.21
N ASN A 60 4.78 22.11 9.68
CA ASN A 60 6.16 21.76 10.00
C ASN A 60 6.51 20.41 9.37
N PRO A 61 7.09 20.38 8.15
CA PRO A 61 7.47 19.15 7.46
C PRO A 61 8.44 18.26 8.27
N GLN A 62 9.36 18.87 9.03
CA GLN A 62 10.32 18.14 9.87
C GLN A 62 9.64 17.34 10.98
N ALA A 63 8.45 17.77 11.42
CA ALA A 63 7.67 17.00 12.38
C ALA A 63 7.19 15.67 11.77
N ILE A 64 6.81 15.66 10.49
CA ILE A 64 6.39 14.44 9.76
C ILE A 64 7.59 13.49 9.56
N ASP A 65 8.77 14.03 9.25
CA ASP A 65 9.99 13.24 9.10
C ASP A 65 10.39 12.47 10.36
N ALA A 66 10.12 13.05 11.53
CA ALA A 66 10.44 12.44 12.83
C ALA A 66 9.35 11.47 13.32
N MET A 67 8.19 11.40 12.67
CA MET A 67 7.11 10.52 13.12
C MET A 67 7.47 9.06 12.95
N VAL A 68 7.21 8.27 14.00
CA VAL A 68 7.16 6.82 13.85
C VAL A 68 5.97 6.42 12.98
N PHE A 69 6.09 5.29 12.29
CA PHE A 69 5.09 4.84 11.33
C PHE A 69 3.66 4.79 11.89
N ALA A 70 3.47 4.38 13.15
CA ALA A 70 2.15 4.34 13.75
C ALA A 70 1.49 5.74 13.85
N ASP A 71 2.27 6.77 14.18
CA ASP A 71 1.78 8.14 14.30
C ASP A 71 1.54 8.78 12.93
N LEU A 72 2.37 8.43 11.93
CA LEU A 72 2.15 8.79 10.53
C LEU A 72 0.78 8.27 10.05
N ILE A 73 0.46 7.00 10.33
CA ILE A 73 -0.82 6.39 9.94
C ILE A 73 -1.99 7.02 10.69
N ARG A 74 -1.87 7.29 12.00
CA ARG A 74 -2.91 7.98 12.77
C ARG A 74 -3.19 9.38 12.22
N THR A 75 -2.15 10.15 11.94
CA THR A 75 -2.25 11.48 11.34
C THR A 75 -2.96 11.41 9.98
N ALA A 76 -2.61 10.43 9.15
CA ALA A 76 -3.25 10.23 7.85
C ALA A 76 -4.73 9.81 7.96
N ASN A 77 -5.07 8.97 8.94
CA ASN A 77 -6.44 8.58 9.27
C ASN A 77 -7.28 9.79 9.70
N GLU A 78 -6.74 10.64 10.58
CA GLU A 78 -7.39 11.86 11.06
C GLU A 78 -7.68 12.85 9.90
N GLN A 79 -6.84 12.84 8.87
CA GLN A 79 -7.04 13.63 7.65
C GLN A 79 -7.96 12.96 6.61
N GLY A 80 -8.49 11.76 6.89
CA GLY A 80 -9.33 10.99 5.98
C GLY A 80 -8.60 10.59 4.70
N LEU A 81 -7.29 10.31 4.78
CA LEU A 81 -6.49 9.84 3.64
C LEU A 81 -6.50 8.32 3.49
N LEU A 82 -6.87 7.60 4.55
CA LEU A 82 -6.74 6.16 4.67
C LEU A 82 -8.10 5.53 4.96
N LEU A 83 -8.29 4.33 4.41
CA LEU A 83 -9.52 3.56 4.60
C LEU A 83 -9.46 2.82 5.95
N GLY A 84 -8.30 2.24 6.25
CA GLY A 84 -8.04 1.45 7.44
C GLY A 84 -7.23 2.19 8.50
N SER A 85 -7.35 1.67 9.72
CA SER A 85 -6.69 2.21 10.91
C SER A 85 -5.27 1.67 11.11
N TRP A 86 -4.59 2.12 12.17
CA TRP A 86 -3.26 1.62 12.53
C TRP A 86 -3.14 0.08 12.54
N PRO A 87 -4.06 -0.69 13.18
CA PRO A 87 -4.07 -2.14 13.08
C PRO A 87 -4.00 -2.70 11.66
N ASN A 88 -4.74 -2.12 10.70
CA ASN A 88 -4.74 -2.55 9.30
C ASN A 88 -3.37 -2.31 8.66
N TRP A 89 -2.83 -1.11 8.80
CA TRP A 89 -1.52 -0.75 8.26
C TRP A 89 -0.35 -1.48 8.92
N ARG A 90 -0.49 -1.83 10.20
CA ARG A 90 0.43 -2.74 10.88
C ARG A 90 0.42 -4.11 10.21
N ASN A 91 -0.77 -4.66 9.92
CA ASN A 91 -0.89 -5.93 9.22
C ASN A 91 -0.24 -5.87 7.83
N TYR A 92 -0.49 -4.83 7.03
CA TYR A 92 0.15 -4.68 5.72
C TYR A 92 1.69 -4.60 5.82
N ARG A 93 2.21 -3.93 6.86
CA ARG A 93 3.65 -3.88 7.14
C ARG A 93 4.21 -5.25 7.52
N GLU A 94 3.48 -6.01 8.33
CA GLU A 94 3.85 -7.38 8.72
C GLU A 94 3.83 -8.31 7.49
N MET A 95 2.78 -8.24 6.66
CA MET A 95 2.72 -8.94 5.36
C MET A 95 3.93 -8.62 4.49
N ARG A 96 4.28 -7.33 4.33
CA ARG A 96 5.46 -6.91 3.56
C ARG A 96 6.77 -7.42 4.16
N SER A 97 6.86 -7.60 5.48
CA SER A 97 8.05 -8.19 6.11
C SER A 97 8.19 -9.68 5.84
N LYS A 98 7.07 -10.37 5.57
CA LYS A 98 7.02 -11.80 5.27
C LYS A 98 7.33 -12.12 3.81
N THR A 99 7.34 -11.15 2.89
CA THR A 99 7.54 -11.41 1.45
C THR A 99 8.88 -12.07 1.14
N SER A 100 9.91 -11.86 1.95
CA SER A 100 11.20 -12.56 1.81
C SER A 100 11.13 -14.06 2.12
N HIS A 101 10.06 -14.52 2.76
CA HIS A 101 9.84 -15.90 3.18
C HIS A 101 8.77 -16.62 2.34
N THR A 102 8.31 -16.02 1.24
CA THR A 102 7.23 -16.61 0.40
C THR A 102 7.69 -17.77 -0.47
N TYR A 103 8.94 -18.22 -0.33
CA TYR A 103 9.35 -19.55 -0.78
C TYR A 103 8.65 -20.66 0.03
N GLU A 104 8.16 -20.36 1.23
CA GLU A 104 7.26 -21.23 2.00
C GLU A 104 5.82 -20.97 1.56
N GLU A 105 5.14 -22.00 1.05
CA GLU A 105 3.80 -21.88 0.48
C GLU A 105 2.77 -21.30 1.46
N SER A 106 2.81 -21.72 2.73
CA SER A 106 1.90 -21.21 3.76
C SER A 106 2.03 -19.69 3.96
N ILE A 107 3.26 -19.16 3.92
CA ILE A 107 3.54 -17.72 4.02
C ILE A 107 3.11 -16.99 2.75
N ALA A 108 3.34 -17.58 1.57
CA ALA A 108 2.88 -17.03 0.30
C ALA A 108 1.35 -16.87 0.28
N LEU A 109 0.62 -17.89 0.72
CA LEU A 109 -0.85 -17.85 0.81
C LEU A 109 -1.34 -16.82 1.83
N GLU A 110 -0.66 -16.69 2.97
CA GLU A 110 -0.99 -15.66 3.97
C GLU A 110 -0.86 -14.24 3.38
N VAL A 111 0.23 -13.97 2.65
CA VAL A 111 0.43 -12.66 2.00
C VAL A 111 -0.65 -12.42 0.94
N VAL A 112 -0.94 -13.43 0.11
CA VAL A 112 -1.93 -13.31 -0.97
C VAL A 112 -3.33 -13.03 -0.43
N ASP A 113 -3.73 -13.67 0.66
CA ASP A 113 -5.05 -13.48 1.28
C ASP A 113 -5.30 -12.02 1.72
N GLY A 114 -4.26 -11.30 2.13
CA GLY A 114 -4.37 -9.89 2.52
C GLY A 114 -4.32 -8.89 1.36
N ILE A 115 -4.00 -9.31 0.13
CA ILE A 115 -3.83 -8.40 -1.01
C ILE A 115 -5.13 -7.64 -1.38
N PRO A 116 -6.33 -8.26 -1.41
CA PRO A 116 -7.55 -7.55 -1.76
C PRO A 116 -7.83 -6.35 -0.85
N ALA A 117 -7.69 -6.54 0.47
CA ALA A 117 -7.89 -5.46 1.44
C ALA A 117 -6.87 -4.33 1.26
N PHE A 118 -5.60 -4.69 1.00
CA PHE A 118 -4.57 -3.69 0.72
C PHE A 118 -4.80 -2.96 -0.62
N LEU A 119 -5.32 -3.65 -1.64
CA LEU A 119 -5.63 -3.04 -2.93
C LEU A 119 -6.72 -1.97 -2.79
N ASP A 120 -7.76 -2.23 -1.99
CA ASP A 120 -8.81 -1.25 -1.70
C ASP A 120 -8.27 -0.08 -0.87
N GLU A 121 -7.39 -0.34 0.11
CA GLU A 121 -6.69 0.71 0.86
C GLU A 121 -5.88 1.63 -0.06
N ALA A 122 -5.08 1.05 -0.97
CA ALA A 122 -4.23 1.82 -1.88
C ALA A 122 -5.06 2.65 -2.88
N ARG A 123 -6.18 2.09 -3.39
CA ARG A 123 -7.15 2.81 -4.22
C ARG A 123 -7.76 3.99 -3.46
N HIS A 124 -8.20 3.77 -2.23
CA HIS A 124 -8.76 4.85 -1.41
C HIS A 124 -7.75 5.98 -1.19
N LEU A 125 -6.51 5.64 -0.80
CA LEU A 125 -5.44 6.63 -0.68
C LEU A 125 -5.26 7.43 -1.97
N PHE A 126 -5.18 6.76 -3.11
CA PHE A 126 -5.04 7.43 -4.40
C PHE A 126 -6.20 8.38 -4.71
N GLU A 127 -7.45 7.95 -4.52
CA GLU A 127 -8.65 8.77 -4.73
C GLU A 127 -8.65 10.01 -3.84
N GLN A 128 -8.34 9.83 -2.54
CA GLN A 128 -8.25 10.93 -1.58
C GLN A 128 -7.18 11.96 -1.96
N LEU A 129 -6.05 11.50 -2.50
CA LEU A 129 -4.98 12.37 -2.99
C LEU A 129 -5.37 13.12 -4.28
N GLN A 130 -6.15 12.50 -5.17
CA GLN A 130 -6.65 13.17 -6.38
C GLN A 130 -7.66 14.27 -6.05
N GLN A 131 -8.60 14.00 -5.13
CA GLN A 131 -9.63 14.96 -4.72
C GLN A 131 -9.06 16.23 -4.09
N ARG A 132 -7.94 16.12 -3.36
CA ARG A 132 -7.29 17.27 -2.70
C ARG A 132 -6.32 18.05 -3.61
N GLN A 133 -6.04 17.51 -4.79
CA GLN A 133 -5.19 18.14 -5.81
C GLN A 133 -5.99 18.78 -6.95
N SER A 134 -7.29 18.48 -7.03
CA SER A 134 -8.25 19.11 -7.94
C SER A 134 -8.66 20.49 -7.42
#